data_AF-A0AA38IDG9-F1
#
_entry.id   AF-A0AA38IDG9-F1
#
_cell.length_a   1.000
_cell.length_b   1.000
_cell.length_c   1.000
_cell.angle_alpha   90.00
_cell.angle_beta   90.00
_cell.angle_gamma   90.00
#
_symmetry.space_group_name_H-M   'P 1'
#
loop_
_entity.id
_entity.type
_entity.pdbx_description
1 polymer ?
#
loop_
_entity_poly.entity_id
_entity_poly.type
_entity_poly.pdbx_seq_one_letter_code
_entity_poly.pdbx_strand_id
1 'polypeptide(L)'
;MEQFVICPFDRSHRLLESRLKRHIFNCHREAWERERCLREAASRASHTPPSPPPRAPPPPPIIECPDNWDNEISQTYVPSMSRELLLDRTAINNYKSVFRRK
;
A
#
# COMPACT_ATOMS: atom_id res chain seq x y z
N MET A 1 51.31 22.71 6.53
CA MET A 1 49.94 22.84 7.05
C MET A 1 49.20 21.60 6.62
N GLU A 2 48.59 20.89 7.54
CA GLU A 2 47.78 19.71 7.23
C GLU A 2 46.34 20.14 6.91
N GLN A 3 45.82 19.73 5.76
CA GLN A 3 44.45 20.04 5.32
C GLN A 3 43.46 18.97 5.79
N PHE A 4 42.34 19.44 6.34
CA PHE A 4 41.21 18.60 6.70
C PHE A 4 40.14 18.66 5.60
N VAL A 5 39.60 17.50 5.26
CA VAL A 5 38.54 17.29 4.28
C VAL A 5 37.39 16.52 4.93
N ILE A 6 36.18 16.73 4.43
CA ILE A 6 34.98 16.03 4.91
C ILE A 6 34.81 14.74 4.09
N CYS A 7 34.46 13.63 4.76
CA CYS A 7 34.18 12.37 4.08
C CYS A 7 32.93 12.50 3.19
N PRO A 8 32.95 12.00 1.93
CA PRO A 8 31.79 12.05 1.05
C PRO A 8 30.63 11.14 1.48
N PHE A 9 30.89 10.10 2.29
CA PHE A 9 29.88 9.15 2.75
C PHE A 9 29.25 9.53 4.10
N ASP A 10 30.00 10.23 4.96
CA ASP A 10 29.50 10.71 6.24
C ASP A 10 30.02 12.13 6.52
N ARG A 11 29.10 13.08 6.56
CA ARG A 11 29.41 14.50 6.79
C ARG A 11 29.92 14.79 8.21
N SER A 12 29.74 13.86 9.14
CA SER A 12 30.26 13.99 10.51
C SER A 12 31.78 13.71 10.59
N HIS A 13 32.36 13.04 9.60
CA HIS A 13 33.79 12.74 9.58
C HIS A 13 34.61 13.86 8.95
N ARG A 14 35.48 14.49 9.76
CA ARG A 14 36.56 15.36 9.30
C ARG A 14 37.89 14.64 9.44
N LEU A 15 38.61 14.54 8.33
CA LEU A 15 39.78 13.69 8.20
C LEU A 15 40.90 14.46 7.51
N LEU A 16 42.13 14.07 7.78
CA LEU A 16 43.27 14.54 6.99
C LEU A 16 43.16 14.00 5.57
N GLU A 17 43.52 14.83 4.58
CA GLU A 17 43.50 14.46 3.16
C GLU A 17 44.29 13.16 2.89
N SER A 18 45.44 13.00 3.56
CA SER A 18 46.28 11.79 3.49
C SER A 18 45.60 10.52 4.00
N ARG A 19 44.63 10.64 4.92
CA ARG A 19 43.92 9.50 5.53
C ARG A 19 42.59 9.20 4.85
N LEU A 20 42.09 10.10 4.00
CA LEU A 20 40.80 9.97 3.33
C LEU A 20 40.69 8.69 2.49
N LYS A 21 41.73 8.36 1.70
CA LYS A 21 41.72 7.16 0.84
C LYS A 21 41.46 5.88 1.64
N ARG A 22 42.21 5.66 2.73
CA ARG A 22 42.03 4.48 3.60
C ARG A 22 40.71 4.52 4.35
N HIS A 23 40.27 5.70 4.78
CA HIS A 23 39.00 5.86 5.48
C HIS A 23 37.81 5.45 4.62
N ILE A 24 37.76 5.85 3.35
CA ILE A 24 36.63 5.58 2.45
C ILE A 24 36.32 4.07 2.35
N PHE A 25 37.34 3.22 2.29
CA PHE A 25 37.15 1.76 2.20
C PHE A 25 36.41 1.18 3.40
N ASN A 26 36.69 1.66 4.61
CA ASN A 26 36.04 1.17 5.83
C ASN A 26 34.73 1.91 6.12
N CYS A 27 34.71 3.22 5.95
CA CYS A 27 33.56 4.07 6.23
C CYS A 27 32.35 3.71 5.36
N HIS A 28 32.57 3.33 4.09
CA HIS A 28 31.48 2.90 3.22
C HIS A 28 30.76 1.66 3.77
N ARG A 29 31.52 0.70 4.33
CA ARG A 29 30.98 -0.52 4.94
C ARG A 29 30.20 -0.22 6.21
N GLU A 30 30.77 0.60 7.10
CA GLU A 30 30.12 0.97 8.36
C GLU A 30 28.86 1.81 8.14
N ALA A 31 28.87 2.74 7.17
CA ALA A 31 27.69 3.52 6.81
C ALA A 31 26.54 2.62 6.32
N TRP A 32 26.85 1.63 5.47
CA TRP A 32 25.87 0.64 4.98
C TRP A 32 25.33 -0.25 6.10
N GLU A 33 26.19 -0.71 7.01
CA GLU A 33 25.78 -1.53 8.16
C GLU A 33 24.88 -0.73 9.13
N ARG A 34 25.21 0.54 9.37
CA ARG A 34 24.40 1.44 10.18
C ARG A 34 23.02 1.70 9.56
N GLU A 35 22.97 2.00 8.28
CA GLU A 35 21.70 2.22 7.56
C GLU A 35 20.83 0.96 7.54
N ARG A 36 21.43 -0.23 7.31
CA ARG A 36 20.73 -1.51 7.41
C ARG A 36 20.13 -1.73 8.78
N CYS A 37 20.92 -1.51 9.84
CA CYS A 37 20.47 -1.67 11.22
C CYS A 37 19.31 -0.70 11.54
N LEU A 38 19.39 0.56 11.10
CA LEU A 38 18.30 1.53 11.27
C LEU A 38 17.02 1.09 10.56
N ARG A 39 17.13 0.54 9.34
CA ARG A 39 15.99 0.02 8.59
C ARG A 39 15.34 -1.19 9.26
N GLU A 40 16.16 -2.10 9.78
CA GLU A 40 15.68 -3.26 10.55
C GLU A 40 15.07 -2.86 11.89
N ALA A 41 15.63 -1.85 12.57
CA ALA A 41 15.05 -1.30 13.79
C ALA A 41 13.69 -0.63 13.51
N ALA A 42 13.59 0.13 12.41
CA ALA A 42 12.35 0.74 11.98
C ALA A 42 11.28 -0.31 11.62
N SER A 43 11.64 -1.38 10.92
CA SER A 43 10.68 -2.47 10.63
C SER A 43 10.21 -3.17 11.90
N ARG A 44 11.10 -3.40 12.89
CA ARG A 44 10.72 -3.92 14.21
C ARG A 44 9.83 -2.98 15.00
N ALA A 45 10.07 -1.67 14.94
CA ALA A 45 9.20 -0.68 15.58
C ALA A 45 7.78 -0.68 14.98
N SER A 46 7.65 -0.98 13.68
CA SER A 46 6.36 -1.18 13.02
C SER A 46 5.61 -2.46 13.46
N HIS A 47 6.30 -3.38 14.14
CA HIS A 47 5.71 -4.57 14.77
C HIS A 47 5.42 -4.34 16.27
N THR A 48 4.98 -3.15 16.67
CA THR A 48 4.18 -3.06 17.90
C THR A 48 2.93 -3.92 17.70
N PRO A 49 2.61 -4.86 18.62
CA PRO A 49 1.31 -5.51 18.61
C PRO A 49 0.24 -4.41 18.56
N PRO A 50 -0.74 -4.48 17.63
CA PRO A 50 -1.79 -3.47 17.59
C PRO A 50 -2.47 -3.46 18.96
N SER A 51 -2.57 -2.27 19.57
CA SER A 51 -3.45 -2.08 20.72
C SER A 51 -4.83 -2.66 20.38
N PRO A 52 -5.49 -3.41 21.29
CA PRO A 52 -6.84 -3.87 21.03
C PRO A 52 -7.71 -2.65 20.68
N PRO A 53 -8.57 -2.75 19.65
CA PRO A 53 -9.40 -1.62 19.25
C PRO A 53 -10.31 -1.22 20.43
N PRO A 54 -10.54 0.09 20.65
CA PRO A 54 -11.54 0.54 21.60
C PRO A 54 -12.88 -0.10 21.24
N ARG A 55 -13.57 -0.65 22.24
CA ARG A 55 -14.85 -1.34 22.07
C ARG A 55 -15.84 -0.36 21.44
N ALA A 56 -16.30 -0.64 20.22
CA ALA A 56 -17.15 0.28 19.47
C ALA A 56 -18.49 0.50 20.20
N PRO A 57 -19.02 1.75 20.23
CA PRO A 57 -20.39 1.99 20.67
C PRO A 57 -21.38 1.27 19.73
N PRO A 58 -22.58 0.90 20.22
CA PRO A 58 -23.59 0.27 19.38
C PRO A 58 -23.90 1.15 18.16
N PRO A 59 -24.12 0.56 16.96
CA PRO A 59 -24.43 1.33 15.78
C PRO A 59 -25.74 2.11 15.97
N PRO A 60 -25.83 3.35 15.47
CA PRO A 60 -27.08 4.08 15.47
C PRO A 60 -28.14 3.35 14.62
N PRO A 61 -29.44 3.57 14.89
CA PRO A 61 -30.50 3.01 14.05
C PRO A 61 -30.29 3.45 12.60
N ILE A 62 -30.35 2.49 11.68
CA ILE A 62 -30.25 2.74 10.24
C ILE A 62 -31.55 3.42 9.82
N ILE A 63 -31.49 4.74 9.59
CA ILE A 63 -32.59 5.47 8.98
C ILE A 63 -32.43 5.30 7.47
N GLU A 64 -33.30 4.49 6.86
CA GLU A 64 -33.35 4.33 5.41
C GLU A 64 -33.89 5.63 4.79
N CYS A 65 -33.01 6.43 4.19
CA CYS A 65 -33.41 7.57 3.38
C CYS A 65 -34.15 7.02 2.13
N PRO A 66 -35.44 7.33 1.91
CA PRO A 66 -36.20 6.79 0.78
C PRO A 66 -35.72 7.30 -0.60
N ASP A 67 -34.86 8.32 -0.60
CA ASP A 67 -34.34 8.99 -1.79
C ASP A 67 -32.85 8.64 -1.98
N ASN A 68 -32.59 7.40 -2.43
CA ASN A 68 -31.24 6.96 -2.81
C ASN A 68 -31.02 7.22 -4.30
N TRP A 69 -30.41 8.36 -4.63
CA TRP A 69 -30.11 8.77 -6.01
C TRP A 69 -29.11 7.83 -6.71
N ASP A 70 -28.38 7.00 -5.96
CA ASP A 70 -27.51 5.94 -6.48
C ASP A 70 -28.27 4.72 -7.00
N ASN A 71 -29.59 4.65 -6.78
CA ASN A 71 -30.43 3.53 -7.23
C ASN A 71 -31.20 3.83 -8.52
N GLU A 72 -31.00 5.00 -9.14
CA GLU A 72 -31.45 5.23 -10.50
C GLU A 72 -30.63 4.34 -11.43
N ILE A 73 -31.26 3.26 -11.88
CA ILE A 73 -30.73 2.36 -12.91
C ILE A 73 -30.34 3.25 -14.07
N SER A 74 -29.04 3.50 -14.22
CA SER A 74 -28.48 4.06 -15.44
C SER A 74 -28.82 3.06 -16.53
N GLN A 75 -29.93 3.30 -17.22
CA GLN A 75 -30.25 2.60 -18.44
C GLN A 75 -29.18 3.04 -19.43
N THR A 76 -28.08 2.28 -19.49
CA THR A 76 -27.05 2.50 -20.49
C THR A 76 -27.74 2.27 -21.83
N TYR A 77 -28.04 3.36 -22.52
CA TYR A 77 -28.70 3.33 -23.82
C TYR A 77 -27.89 2.45 -24.77
N VAL A 78 -28.49 1.34 -25.20
CA VAL A 78 -27.94 0.45 -26.23
C VAL A 78 -28.82 0.62 -27.47
N PRO A 79 -28.35 1.25 -28.57
CA PRO A 79 -29.19 1.61 -29.71
C PRO A 79 -29.85 0.44 -30.47
N SER A 80 -29.52 -0.82 -30.15
CA SER A 80 -29.86 -1.99 -30.97
C SER A 80 -30.94 -2.92 -30.40
N MET A 81 -31.47 -2.69 -29.20
CA MET A 81 -32.48 -3.57 -28.62
C MET A 81 -33.87 -2.93 -28.69
N SER A 82 -34.51 -3.15 -29.83
CA SER A 82 -35.93 -2.86 -30.03
C SER A 82 -36.80 -3.78 -29.16
N ARG A 83 -37.30 -3.20 -28.07
CA ARG A 83 -38.64 -3.33 -27.46
C ARG A 83 -39.16 -4.64 -26.81
N GLU A 84 -38.60 -5.85 -26.98
CA GLU A 84 -39.44 -7.03 -26.65
C GLU A 84 -39.08 -8.04 -25.55
N LEU A 85 -38.04 -7.90 -24.72
CA LEU A 85 -37.81 -8.90 -23.64
C LEU A 85 -37.41 -8.27 -22.30
N LEU A 86 -38.30 -7.46 -21.74
CA LEU A 86 -38.48 -7.42 -20.29
C LEU A 86 -39.28 -8.66 -19.90
N LEU A 87 -38.89 -9.32 -18.81
CA LEU A 87 -39.36 -10.63 -18.30
C LEU A 87 -38.57 -11.84 -18.87
N ASP A 88 -37.47 -12.21 -18.22
CA ASP A 88 -37.54 -13.32 -17.26
C ASP A 88 -36.24 -13.47 -16.45
N ARG A 89 -36.34 -13.30 -15.13
CA ARG A 89 -35.22 -13.26 -14.18
C ARG A 89 -34.67 -14.64 -13.81
N THR A 90 -35.11 -15.71 -14.49
CA THR A 90 -34.78 -17.10 -14.19
C THR A 90 -33.70 -17.70 -15.10
N ALA A 91 -33.36 -17.06 -16.23
CA ALA A 91 -32.40 -17.61 -17.20
C ALA A 91 -30.93 -17.51 -16.77
N ILE A 92 -30.59 -16.66 -15.79
CA ILE A 92 -29.20 -16.37 -15.41
C ILE A 92 -28.57 -17.48 -14.56
N ASN A 93 -29.35 -18.38 -13.93
CA ASN A 93 -28.76 -19.38 -13.04
C ASN A 93 -28.26 -20.66 -13.75
N ASN A 94 -28.42 -20.82 -15.06
CA ASN A 94 -28.03 -22.05 -15.78
C ASN A 94 -26.64 -22.02 -16.45
N TYR A 95 -25.94 -20.89 -16.52
CA TYR A 95 -24.65 -20.84 -17.25
C TYR A 95 -23.44 -21.37 -16.45
N LYS A 96 -23.60 -21.70 -15.16
CA LYS A 96 -22.48 -22.14 -14.29
C LYS A 96 -22.29 -23.66 -14.18
N SER A 97 -23.09 -24.52 -14.84
CA SER A 97 -22.97 -25.98 -14.69
C SER A 97 -22.45 -26.77 -15.89
N VAL A 98 -22.09 -26.14 -17.02
CA VAL A 98 -21.72 -26.90 -18.25
C VAL A 98 -20.20 -27.07 -18.45
N PHE A 99 -19.34 -26.38 -17.69
CA PHE A 99 -17.88 -26.59 -17.75
C PHE A 99 -17.37 -27.61 -16.71
N ARG A 100 -17.94 -28.83 -16.74
CA ARG A 100 -17.24 -30.06 -16.32
C ARG A 100 -17.76 -31.23 -17.15
N ARG A 101 -16.82 -32.09 -17.58
CA ARG A 101 -16.90 -33.16 -18.60
C ARG A 101 -16.69 -32.58 -20.01
N LYS A 102 -15.69 -32.99 -20.79
CA LYS A 102 -14.72 -34.09 -20.69
C LYS A 102 -13.57 -33.75 -21.62
#